data_AF-A0A452ZUP7-F1
#
_entry.id   AF-A0A452ZUP7-F1
#
_cell.length_a   1.000
_cell.length_b   1.000
_cell.length_c   1.000
_cell.angle_alpha   90.00
_cell.angle_beta   90.00
_cell.angle_gamma   90.00
#
_symmetry.space_group_name_H-M   'P 1'
#
loop_
_entity.id
_entity.type
_entity.pdbx_description
1 polymer ?
#
loop_
_entity_poly.entity_id
_entity_poly.type
_entity_poly.pdbx_seq_one_letter_code
_entity_poly.pdbx_strand_id
1 'polypeptide(L)' 'MVSSTLRNSIPKSIVYCQVREAKRSLLDHFFTELGAREIRQLSKLLDEDPAVMERRTNLAKRLELYRSAQAEIDAVAWSK' A
#
# COMPACT_ATOMS: atom_id res chain seq x y z
N MET A 1 3.75 2.83 47.57
CA MET A 1 2.31 3.17 47.44
C MET A 1 1.74 2.41 46.25
N VAL A 2 0.60 1.74 46.40
CA VAL A 2 -0.07 0.95 45.35
C VAL A 2 -0.23 1.71 44.01
N SER A 3 -0.44 3.03 44.06
CA SER A 3 -0.56 3.90 42.88
C SER A 3 0.65 3.87 41.93
N SER A 4 1.89 3.82 42.45
CA SER A 4 3.09 3.78 41.59
C SER A 4 3.23 2.46 40.82
N THR A 5 2.76 1.36 41.43
CA THR A 5 2.74 0.05 40.78
C THR A 5 1.65 0.00 39.71
N LEU A 6 0.44 0.46 40.03
CA LEU A 6 -0.70 0.47 39.08
C LEU A 6 -0.44 1.36 37.86
N ARG A 7 0.21 2.51 38.04
CA ARG A 7 0.60 3.41 36.95
C ARG A 7 1.43 2.68 35.89
N ASN A 8 2.22 1.69 36.29
CA ASN A 8 3.08 0.95 35.38
C ASN A 8 2.47 -0.39 34.93
N SER A 9 1.69 -1.07 35.78
CA SER A 9 1.13 -2.38 35.47
C SER A 9 -0.08 -2.31 34.57
N ILE A 10 -0.98 -1.32 34.75
CA ILE A 10 -2.22 -1.22 33.98
C ILE A 10 -1.94 -1.03 32.48
N PRO A 11 -1.09 -0.08 32.04
CA PRO A 11 -0.78 0.06 30.62
C PRO A 11 -0.11 -1.20 30.05
N LYS A 12 0.76 -1.86 30.82
CA LYS A 12 1.41 -3.12 30.39
C LYS A 12 0.40 -4.24 30.20
N SER A 13 -0.56 -4.38 31.12
CA SER A 13 -1.65 -5.36 31.00
C SER A 13 -2.55 -5.06 29.80
N ILE A 14 -2.86 -3.79 29.54
CA ILE A 14 -3.64 -3.38 28.35
C ILE A 14 -2.87 -3.74 27.07
N VAL A 15 -1.59 -3.38 26.98
CA VAL A 15 -0.78 -3.70 25.80
C VAL A 15 -0.66 -5.22 25.61
N TYR A 16 -0.44 -5.97 26.68
CA TYR A 16 -0.27 -7.41 26.62
C TYR A 16 -1.56 -8.13 26.22
N CYS A 17 -2.68 -7.83 26.89
CA CYS A 17 -3.92 -8.57 26.71
C CYS A 17 -4.77 -8.06 25.55
N GLN A 18 -4.67 -6.77 25.21
CA GLN A 18 -5.54 -6.16 24.19
C GLN A 18 -4.75 -5.88 22.91
N VAL A 19 -3.72 -5.04 22.98
CA VAL A 19 -3.03 -4.56 21.77
C VAL A 19 -2.28 -5.69 21.06
N ARG A 20 -1.50 -6.45 21.80
CA ARG A 20 -0.70 -7.55 21.25
C ARG A 20 -1.58 -8.67 20.71
N GLU A 21 -2.61 -9.06 21.46
CA GLU A 21 -3.55 -10.10 21.03
C GLU A 21 -4.41 -9.65 19.86
N ALA A 22 -4.90 -8.39 19.84
CA ALA A 22 -5.63 -7.86 18.69
C ALA A 22 -4.77 -7.85 17.42
N LYS A 23 -3.49 -7.44 17.53
CA LYS A 23 -2.57 -7.49 16.39
C LYS A 23 -2.36 -8.92 15.88
N ARG A 24 -2.11 -9.87 16.77
CA ARG A 24 -1.91 -11.28 16.41
C ARG A 24 -3.17 -11.84 15.75
N SER A 25 -4.30 -11.70 16.42
CA SER A 25 -5.61 -12.15 15.94
C SER A 25 -5.93 -11.56 14.57
N LEU A 26 -5.74 -10.25 14.35
CA LEU A 26 -5.98 -9.61 13.06
C LEU A 26 -5.17 -10.27 11.93
N LEU A 27 -3.88 -10.53 12.16
CA LEU A 27 -3.03 -11.16 11.16
C LEU A 27 -3.40 -12.62 10.94
N ASP A 28 -3.70 -13.36 12.01
CA ASP A 28 -4.12 -14.75 11.91
C ASP A 28 -5.40 -14.87 11.09
N HIS A 29 -6.41 -14.04 11.38
CA HIS A 29 -7.65 -13.99 10.59
C HIS A 29 -7.38 -13.58 9.14
N PHE A 30 -6.56 -12.55 8.93
CA PHE A 30 -6.20 -12.10 7.57
C PHE A 30 -5.58 -13.22 6.74
N PHE A 31 -4.58 -13.94 7.26
CA PHE A 31 -3.94 -15.02 6.52
C PHE A 31 -4.85 -16.23 6.32
N THR A 32 -5.68 -16.56 7.32
CA THR A 32 -6.62 -17.68 7.22
C THR A 32 -7.69 -17.39 6.17
N GLU A 33 -8.27 -16.19 6.18
CA GLU A 33 -9.24 -15.76 5.17
C GLU A 33 -8.62 -15.67 3.77
N LEU A 34 -7.40 -15.14 3.66
CA LEU A 34 -6.71 -15.04 2.37
C LEU A 34 -6.39 -16.43 1.80
N GLY A 35 -5.89 -17.35 2.63
CA GLY A 35 -5.56 -18.71 2.22
C GLY A 35 -6.77 -19.56 1.82
N ALA A 36 -7.95 -19.23 2.34
CA ALA A 36 -9.21 -19.90 1.99
C ALA A 36 -9.85 -19.39 0.67
N ARG A 37 -9.36 -18.28 0.10
CA ARG A 37 -9.92 -17.68 -1.12
C ARG A 37 -9.42 -18.38 -2.38
N GLU A 38 -10.31 -18.55 -3.36
CA GLU A 38 -9.94 -19.04 -4.69
C GLU A 38 -9.07 -18.02 -5.44
N ILE A 39 -8.24 -18.52 -6.37
CA ILE A 39 -7.37 -17.68 -7.24
C ILE A 39 -8.17 -16.56 -7.91
N ARG A 40 -9.38 -16.82 -8.40
CA ARG A 40 -10.23 -15.80 -9.04
C ARG A 40 -10.61 -14.65 -8.11
N GLN A 41 -10.85 -14.95 -6.83
CA GLN A 41 -11.17 -13.94 -5.84
C GLN A 41 -9.92 -13.13 -5.45
N LEU A 42 -8.76 -13.80 -5.38
CA LEU A 42 -7.48 -13.12 -5.17
C LEU A 42 -7.14 -12.19 -6.34
N SER A 43 -7.33 -12.62 -7.59
CA SER A 43 -7.15 -11.77 -8.76
C SER A 43 -8.02 -10.51 -8.68
N LYS A 44 -9.31 -10.67 -8.30
CA LYS A 44 -10.21 -9.53 -8.14
C LYS A 44 -9.79 -8.55 -7.03
N LEU A 45 -9.18 -9.03 -5.95
CA LEU A 45 -8.63 -8.17 -4.89
C LEU A 45 -7.37 -7.41 -5.34
N LEU A 46 -6.65 -7.93 -6.34
CA LEU A 46 -5.46 -7.34 -6.92
C LEU A 46 -5.77 -6.42 -8.12
N ASP A 47 -7.00 -6.46 -8.64
CA ASP A 47 -7.42 -5.57 -9.72
C ASP A 47 -7.34 -4.10 -9.26
N GLU A 48 -6.70 -3.27 -10.08
CA GLU A 48 -6.60 -1.84 -9.82
C GLU A 48 -7.93 -1.13 -10.12
N ASP A 49 -8.15 0.00 -9.44
CA ASP A 49 -9.27 0.89 -9.76
C ASP A 49 -9.19 1.35 -11.23
N PRO A 50 -10.27 1.19 -12.03
CA PRO A 50 -10.31 1.61 -13.43
C PRO A 50 -9.89 3.07 -13.65
N ALA A 51 -10.22 3.99 -12.73
CA ALA A 51 -9.82 5.39 -12.82
C ALA A 51 -8.30 5.59 -12.66
N VAL A 52 -7.67 4.77 -11.81
CA VAL A 52 -6.21 4.78 -11.64
C VAL A 52 -5.53 4.20 -12.89
N MET A 53 -6.07 3.12 -13.43
CA MET A 53 -5.58 2.52 -14.67
C MET A 53 -5.66 3.52 -15.84
N GLU A 54 -6.79 4.19 -16.03
CA GLU A 54 -6.97 5.20 -17.07
C GLU A 54 -5.98 6.36 -16.88
N ARG A 55 -5.87 6.89 -15.65
CA ARG A 55 -4.92 7.95 -15.31
C ARG A 55 -3.48 7.54 -15.63
N ARG A 56 -3.07 6.31 -15.30
CA ARG A 56 -1.73 5.78 -15.63
C ARG A 56 -1.50 5.79 -17.14
N THR A 57 -2.47 5.32 -17.93
CA THR A 57 -2.35 5.30 -19.40
C THR A 57 -2.26 6.70 -20.02
N ASN A 58 -3.05 7.66 -19.53
CA ASN A 58 -3.02 9.04 -20.02
C ASN A 58 -1.68 9.72 -19.69
N LEU A 59 -1.14 9.49 -18.50
CA LEU A 59 0.18 9.99 -18.12
C LEU A 59 1.30 9.37 -18.96
N ALA A 60 1.23 8.06 -19.25
CA ALA A 60 2.20 7.38 -20.10
C ALA A 60 2.22 7.97 -21.52
N LYS A 61 1.05 8.20 -22.12
CA LYS A 61 0.93 8.87 -23.43
C LYS A 61 1.53 10.28 -23.40
N ARG A 62 1.22 11.06 -22.37
CA ARG A 62 1.75 12.43 -22.23
C ARG A 62 3.28 12.43 -22.07
N LEU A 63 3.82 11.46 -21.33
CA LEU A 63 5.26 11.29 -21.16
C LEU A 63 5.96 10.96 -22.48
N GLU A 64 5.37 10.08 -23.29
CA GLU A 64 5.89 9.72 -24.62
C GLU A 64 5.96 10.94 -25.54
N LEU A 65 4.89 11.76 -25.57
CA LEU A 65 4.89 13.02 -26.32
C LEU A 65 5.98 13.98 -25.86
N TYR A 66 6.18 14.12 -24.54
CA TYR A 66 7.26 14.97 -24.03
C TYR A 66 8.66 14.44 -24.35
N ARG A 67 8.86 13.12 -24.38
CA ARG A 67 10.13 12.53 -24.80
C ARG A 67 10.40 12.77 -26.29
N SER A 68 9.38 12.68 -27.15
CA SER A 68 9.51 13.03 -28.57
C SER A 68 9.89 14.49 -28.74
N ALA A 69 9.17 15.40 -28.08
CA ALA A 69 9.46 16.84 -28.14
C ALA A 69 10.87 17.16 -27.63
N GLN A 70 11.32 16.50 -26.56
CA GLN A 70 12.68 16.64 -26.06
C GLN A 70 13.72 16.18 -27.10
N ALA A 71 13.51 15.03 -27.73
CA ALA A 71 14.42 14.52 -28.76
C ALA A 71 14.51 15.47 -29.98
N GLU A 72 13.39 16.09 -30.37
CA GLU A 72 13.37 17.11 -31.43
C GLU A 72 14.15 18.36 -31.03
N ILE A 73 13.98 18.85 -29.79
CA ILE A 73 14.73 20.00 -29.27
C ILE A 73 16.23 19.69 -29.25
N ASP A 74 16.61 18.52 -28.75
CA ASP A 74 18.01 18.09 -28.69
C ASP A 74 18.61 18.01 -30.10
N ALA A 75 17.90 17.44 -31.07
CA ALA A 75 18.37 17.35 -32.45
C ALA A 75 18.69 18.73 -33.08
N VAL A 76 17.87 19.75 -32.78
CA VAL A 76 18.11 21.12 -33.25
C VAL A 76 19.24 21.78 -32.47
N ALA A 77 19.30 21.62 -31.14
CA ALA A 77 20.30 22.25 -30.29
C ALA A 77 21.74 21.82 -30.61
N TRP A 78 21.93 20.55 -31.00
CA TRP A 78 23.25 20.00 -31.37
C TRP A 78 23.58 20.10 -32.88
N SER A 79 22.74 20.77 -33.68
CA SER A 79 22.97 21.00 -35.12
C SER A 79 23.75 22.29 -35.45
N LYS A 80 24.24 22.99 -34.43
CA LYS A 80 25.11 24.17 -34.53
C LYS A 80 26.54 23.83 -34.13
#